data_AF-D4ATS4-F1
#
_entry.id   AF-D4ATS4-F1
#
_cell.length_a   1.000
_cell.length_b   1.000
_cell.length_c   1.000
_cell.angle_alpha   90.00
_cell.angle_beta   90.00
_cell.angle_gamma   90.00
#
_symmetry.space_group_name_H-M   'P 1'
#
loop_
_entity.id
_entity.type
_entity.pdbx_description
1 polymer ?
#
loop_
_entity_poly.entity_id
_entity_poly.type
_entity_poly.pdbx_seq_one_letter_code
_entity_poly.pdbx_strand_id
1 'polypeptide(L)'
;MEIEGLLQFARNHVLLFAGGCIILILLSTSMNFEQLFDRMHMYEISNKIRQKKIAIQPKNEREKDCDWLVERLYLVQRLHKWRQRQIFLREIIIEYITQGKIDKISNLDNWGPRDWQHKLSNEANEAWALTNEWHDLHQRKPKGPRVRLRDNYISQIYKTLLDNPTKHLSQQSLVEACEARGGCCARACQCCMRPRGQYPNKRLYYAHCTLFCGCCVRSRGFVLHKEEQCKDCGELSDDCEGLSDISDTPFPIEGSGWFKVL
;
A
#
# COMPACT_ATOMS: atom_id res chain seq x y z
N MET A 1 37.34 45.01 -19.89
CA MET A 1 37.45 43.66 -19.32
C MET A 1 36.05 43.28 -18.88
N GLU A 2 35.44 42.37 -19.65
CA GLU A 2 34.01 42.25 -19.85
C GLU A 2 33.31 41.58 -18.67
N ILE A 3 32.20 42.17 -18.23
CA ILE A 3 31.28 41.62 -17.20
C ILE A 3 30.88 40.17 -17.55
N GLU A 4 30.82 39.88 -18.85
CA GLU A 4 30.52 38.56 -19.41
C GLU A 4 31.61 37.51 -19.08
N GLY A 5 32.89 37.90 -19.05
CA GLY A 5 33.99 37.04 -18.62
C GLY A 5 33.97 36.73 -17.12
N LEU A 6 33.58 37.70 -16.30
CA LEU A 6 33.40 37.54 -14.84
C LEU A 6 32.20 36.65 -14.52
N LEU A 7 31.09 36.80 -15.24
CA LEU A 7 29.92 35.94 -15.12
C LEU A 7 30.21 34.50 -15.57
N GLN A 8 30.94 34.33 -16.67
CA GLN A 8 31.36 33.02 -17.15
C GLN A 8 32.32 32.33 -16.16
N PHE A 9 33.26 33.07 -15.58
CA PHE A 9 34.17 32.58 -14.55
C PHE A 9 33.43 32.18 -13.27
N ALA A 10 32.54 33.04 -12.76
CA ALA A 10 31.72 32.75 -11.58
C ALA A 10 30.82 31.53 -11.82
N ARG A 11 30.19 31.42 -13.00
CA ARG A 11 29.36 30.27 -13.38
C ARG A 11 30.17 28.98 -13.42
N ASN A 12 31.35 28.99 -14.04
CA ASN A 12 32.21 27.82 -14.13
C ASN A 12 32.75 27.39 -12.76
N HIS A 13 33.10 28.33 -11.88
CA HIS A 13 33.58 28.01 -10.52
C HIS A 13 32.46 27.57 -9.58
N VAL A 14 31.25 28.12 -9.70
CA VAL A 14 30.07 27.60 -9.00
C VAL A 14 29.75 26.18 -9.47
N LEU A 15 29.85 25.88 -10.77
CA LEU A 15 29.66 24.52 -11.30
C LEU A 15 30.74 23.55 -10.83
N LEU A 16 32.01 23.97 -10.77
CA LEU A 16 33.11 23.17 -10.25
C LEU A 16 32.97 22.93 -8.74
N PHE A 17 32.55 23.94 -7.97
CA PHE A 17 32.30 23.80 -6.54
C PHE A 17 31.10 22.90 -6.26
N ALA A 18 29.99 23.09 -6.98
CA ALA A 18 28.83 22.23 -6.89
C ALA A 18 29.17 20.78 -7.30
N GLY A 19 29.93 20.59 -8.38
CA GLY A 19 30.43 19.28 -8.81
C GLY A 19 31.35 18.63 -7.77
N GLY A 20 32.26 19.41 -7.17
CA GLY A 20 33.14 18.97 -6.09
C GLY A 20 32.36 18.55 -4.83
N CYS A 21 31.36 19.33 -4.42
CA CYS A 21 30.47 18.98 -3.31
C CYS A 21 29.68 17.70 -3.59
N ILE A 22 29.18 17.51 -4.82
CA ILE A 22 28.48 16.28 -5.23
C ILE A 22 29.42 15.07 -5.12
N ILE A 23 30.65 15.18 -5.62
CA ILE A 23 31.65 14.11 -5.54
C ILE A 23 31.98 13.78 -4.07
N LEU A 24 32.19 14.80 -3.23
CA LEU A 24 32.46 14.61 -1.80
C LEU A 24 31.28 13.95 -1.07
N ILE A 25 30.04 14.31 -1.40
CA ILE A 25 28.86 13.65 -0.84
C ILE A 25 28.81 12.18 -1.26
N LEU A 26 29.03 11.87 -2.54
CA LEU A 26 29.02 10.48 -3.02
C LEU A 26 30.13 9.64 -2.38
N LEU A 27 31.33 10.19 -2.22
CA LEU A 27 32.47 9.51 -1.59
C LEU A 27 32.30 9.34 -0.08
N SER A 28 31.67 10.29 0.61
CA SER A 28 31.49 10.25 2.07
C SER A 28 30.27 9.44 2.54
N THR A 29 29.24 9.27 1.69
CA THR A 29 27.95 8.70 2.13
C THR A 29 27.61 7.31 1.57
N SER A 30 28.50 6.67 0.80
CA SER A 30 28.20 5.41 0.07
C SER A 30 26.94 5.48 -0.81
N MET A 31 26.44 6.71 -1.09
CA MET A 31 25.25 6.95 -1.88
C MET A 31 25.58 6.89 -3.37
N ASN A 32 24.69 6.33 -4.17
CA ASN A 32 24.76 6.42 -5.63
C ASN A 32 24.00 7.64 -6.16
N PHE A 33 24.23 7.98 -7.44
CA PHE A 33 23.59 9.12 -8.10
C PHE A 33 22.05 9.11 -8.01
N GLU A 34 21.39 7.95 -8.12
CA GLU A 34 19.93 7.88 -7.98
C GLU A 34 19.45 8.30 -6.59
N GLN A 35 20.14 7.84 -5.54
CA GLN A 35 19.83 8.19 -4.16
C GLN A 35 20.09 9.66 -3.88
N LEU A 36 21.15 10.23 -4.49
CA LEU A 36 21.42 11.66 -4.42
C LEU A 36 20.29 12.47 -5.07
N PHE A 37 19.87 12.09 -6.29
CA PHE A 37 18.76 12.75 -6.99
C PHE A 37 17.44 12.64 -6.23
N ASP A 38 17.14 11.48 -5.62
CA ASP A 38 15.96 11.32 -4.77
C ASP A 38 15.98 12.28 -3.56
N ARG A 39 17.16 12.47 -2.95
CA ARG A 39 17.35 13.38 -1.81
C ARG A 39 17.20 14.84 -2.20
N MET A 40 17.58 15.18 -3.42
CA MET A 40 17.38 16.51 -4.01
C MET A 40 15.97 16.69 -4.61
N HIS A 41 15.05 15.73 -4.40
CA HIS A 41 13.71 15.74 -4.97
C HIS A 41 13.65 15.76 -6.52
N MET A 42 14.74 15.36 -7.18
CA MET A 42 14.85 15.26 -8.65
C MET A 42 14.34 13.91 -9.14
N TYR A 43 13.10 13.57 -8.80
CA TYR A 43 12.53 12.24 -9.02
C TYR A 43 12.45 11.82 -10.50
N GLU A 44 12.24 12.78 -11.41
CA GLU A 44 12.22 12.48 -12.85
C GLU A 44 13.57 11.95 -13.34
N ILE A 45 14.67 12.52 -12.85
CA ILE A 45 16.01 12.12 -13.25
C ILE A 45 16.33 10.74 -12.65
N SER A 46 16.08 10.54 -11.36
CA SER A 46 16.32 9.25 -10.72
C SER A 46 15.46 8.13 -11.34
N ASN A 47 14.20 8.42 -11.69
CA ASN A 47 13.32 7.47 -12.36
C ASN A 47 13.78 7.15 -13.79
N LYS A 48 14.23 8.13 -14.57
CA LYS A 48 14.84 7.88 -15.90
C LYS A 48 16.06 6.97 -15.81
N ILE A 49 16.91 7.15 -14.79
CA ILE A 49 18.07 6.27 -14.55
C ILE A 49 17.61 4.85 -14.22
N ARG A 50 16.62 4.68 -13.34
CA ARG A 50 16.05 3.36 -13.00
C ARG A 50 15.46 2.66 -14.21
N GLN A 51 14.69 3.37 -15.04
CA GLN A 51 14.11 2.82 -16.26
C GLN A 51 15.19 2.28 -17.21
N LYS A 52 16.27 3.03 -17.43
CA LYS A 52 17.43 2.54 -18.20
C LYS A 52 18.07 1.30 -17.56
N LYS A 53 18.19 1.26 -16.23
CA LYS A 53 18.72 0.09 -15.51
C LYS A 53 17.81 -1.13 -15.64
N ILE A 54 16.49 -0.96 -15.60
CA ILE A 54 15.51 -2.04 -15.81
C ILE A 54 15.68 -2.64 -17.22
N ALA A 55 15.85 -1.78 -18.23
CA ALA A 55 16.02 -2.22 -19.62
C ALA A 55 17.23 -3.13 -19.84
N ILE A 56 18.34 -2.88 -19.12
CA ILE A 56 19.57 -3.68 -19.22
C ILE A 56 19.70 -4.77 -18.14
N GLN A 57 18.74 -4.85 -17.20
CA GLN A 57 18.79 -5.80 -16.09
C GLN A 57 18.67 -7.25 -16.61
N PRO A 58 19.50 -8.20 -16.12
CA PRO A 58 19.37 -9.61 -16.44
C PRO A 58 17.98 -10.16 -16.14
N LYS A 59 17.49 -11.08 -16.98
CA LYS A 59 16.13 -11.64 -16.89
C LYS A 59 15.83 -12.25 -15.50
N ASN A 60 16.76 -13.04 -14.96
CA ASN A 60 16.60 -13.69 -13.65
C ASN A 60 16.49 -12.68 -12.48
N GLU A 61 17.19 -11.53 -12.55
CA GLU A 61 17.05 -10.47 -11.55
C GLU A 61 15.74 -9.70 -11.72
N ARG A 62 15.32 -9.49 -12.97
CA ARG A 62 14.03 -8.85 -13.27
C ARG A 62 12.86 -9.70 -12.77
N GLU A 63 12.91 -11.02 -12.95
CA GLU A 63 11.93 -11.97 -12.43
C GLU A 63 11.86 -11.90 -10.90
N LYS A 64 13.01 -11.97 -10.20
CA LYS A 64 13.06 -11.82 -8.74
C LYS A 64 12.43 -10.50 -8.24
N ASP A 65 12.69 -9.39 -8.95
CA ASP A 65 12.10 -8.10 -8.62
C ASP A 65 10.56 -8.13 -8.78
N CYS A 66 10.04 -8.69 -9.87
CA CYS A 66 8.59 -8.75 -10.09
C CYS A 66 7.90 -9.75 -9.16
N ASP A 67 8.48 -10.93 -8.91
CA ASP A 67 7.94 -11.91 -7.95
C ASP A 67 7.77 -11.30 -6.56
N TRP A 68 8.81 -10.61 -6.08
CA TRP A 68 8.74 -9.93 -4.78
C TRP A 68 7.68 -8.82 -4.75
N LEU A 69 7.51 -8.07 -5.85
CA LEU A 69 6.50 -7.02 -5.96
C LEU A 69 5.07 -7.58 -5.99
N VAL A 70 4.85 -8.71 -6.68
CA VAL A 70 3.57 -9.42 -6.70
C VAL A 70 3.24 -9.97 -5.32
N GLU A 71 4.21 -10.60 -4.65
CA GLU A 71 4.04 -11.12 -3.29
C GLU A 71 3.69 -9.98 -2.32
N ARG A 72 4.38 -8.85 -2.43
CA ARG A 72 4.07 -7.63 -1.65
C ARG A 72 2.65 -7.14 -1.88
N LEU A 73 2.21 -7.08 -3.14
CA LEU A 73 0.87 -6.64 -3.48
C LEU A 73 -0.20 -7.54 -2.85
N TYR A 74 -0.01 -8.86 -2.96
CA TYR A 74 -0.92 -9.84 -2.39
C TYR A 74 -1.02 -9.70 -0.87
N LEU A 75 0.11 -9.47 -0.21
CA LEU A 75 0.14 -9.28 1.23
C LEU A 75 -0.55 -7.98 1.66
N VAL A 76 -0.36 -6.88 0.93
CA VAL A 76 -1.10 -5.61 1.14
C VAL A 76 -2.61 -5.84 1.01
N GLN A 77 -3.06 -6.57 -0.01
CA GLN A 77 -4.48 -6.91 -0.17
C GLN A 77 -5.03 -7.68 1.03
N ARG A 78 -4.30 -8.70 1.49
CA ARG A 78 -4.70 -9.51 2.65
C ARG A 78 -4.79 -8.66 3.91
N LEU A 79 -3.83 -7.77 4.14
CA LEU A 79 -3.87 -6.81 5.24
C LEU A 79 -5.11 -5.90 5.19
N HIS A 80 -5.48 -5.38 4.02
CA HIS A 80 -6.69 -4.55 3.88
C HIS A 80 -7.98 -5.34 4.14
N LYS A 81 -8.06 -6.59 3.64
CA LYS A 81 -9.19 -7.49 3.90
C LYS A 81 -9.31 -7.80 5.38
N TRP A 82 -8.22 -8.21 6.01
CA TRP A 82 -8.13 -8.50 7.46
C TRP A 82 -8.55 -7.27 8.29
N ARG A 83 -7.99 -6.07 8.03
CA ARG A 83 -8.38 -4.85 8.77
C ARG A 83 -9.87 -4.56 8.68
N GLN A 84 -10.47 -4.66 7.49
CA GLN A 84 -11.91 -4.43 7.35
C GLN A 84 -12.74 -5.53 8.00
N ARG A 85 -12.28 -6.79 7.98
CA ARG A 85 -12.92 -7.89 8.69
C ARG A 85 -12.91 -7.70 10.20
N GLN A 86 -11.79 -7.26 10.77
CA GLN A 86 -11.67 -6.92 12.19
C GLN A 86 -12.69 -5.87 12.61
N ILE A 87 -12.80 -4.78 11.84
CA ILE A 87 -13.77 -3.70 12.09
C ILE A 87 -15.18 -4.26 12.00
N PHE A 88 -15.48 -5.01 10.93
CA PHE A 88 -16.78 -5.62 10.74
C PHE A 88 -17.19 -6.54 11.88
N LEU A 89 -16.32 -7.46 12.30
CA LEU A 89 -16.60 -8.39 13.40
C LEU A 89 -16.89 -7.62 14.69
N ARG A 90 -16.07 -6.61 15.03
CA ARG A 90 -16.29 -5.80 16.23
C ARG A 90 -17.60 -5.02 16.19
N GLU A 91 -17.90 -4.35 15.07
CA GLU A 91 -19.16 -3.63 14.89
C GLU A 91 -20.36 -4.56 14.98
N ILE A 92 -20.33 -5.68 14.23
CA ILE A 92 -21.48 -6.58 14.10
C ILE A 92 -21.73 -7.36 15.38
N ILE A 93 -20.68 -7.73 16.12
CA ILE A 93 -20.82 -8.41 17.41
C ILE A 93 -21.52 -7.50 18.41
N ILE A 94 -21.11 -6.23 18.51
CA ILE A 94 -21.77 -5.25 19.39
C ILE A 94 -23.24 -5.06 18.97
N GLU A 95 -23.48 -4.88 17.67
CA GLU A 95 -24.83 -4.72 17.11
C GLU A 95 -25.72 -5.94 17.39
N TYR A 96 -25.19 -7.16 17.26
CA TYR A 96 -25.99 -8.38 17.41
C TYR A 96 -26.18 -8.78 18.87
N ILE A 97 -25.21 -8.51 19.74
CA ILE A 97 -25.37 -8.67 21.20
C ILE A 97 -26.49 -7.76 21.69
N THR A 98 -26.49 -6.49 21.30
CA THR A 98 -27.53 -5.52 21.72
C THR A 98 -28.92 -5.88 21.20
N GLN A 99 -29.01 -6.57 20.05
CA GLN A 99 -30.27 -7.04 19.48
C GLN A 99 -30.68 -8.45 19.95
N GLY A 100 -29.87 -9.15 20.76
CA GLY A 100 -30.13 -10.54 21.14
C GLY A 100 -30.07 -11.56 19.98
N LYS A 101 -29.26 -11.27 18.94
CA LYS A 101 -29.14 -12.07 17.70
C LYS A 101 -27.75 -12.67 17.49
N ILE A 102 -27.01 -12.93 18.57
CA ILE A 102 -25.59 -13.32 18.51
C ILE A 102 -25.34 -14.61 17.70
N ASP A 103 -26.31 -15.53 17.69
CA ASP A 103 -26.33 -16.77 16.91
C ASP A 103 -26.22 -16.53 15.40
N LYS A 104 -26.73 -15.39 14.92
CA LYS A 104 -26.77 -15.05 13.49
C LYS A 104 -25.43 -14.57 12.92
N ILE A 105 -24.43 -14.31 13.75
CA ILE A 105 -23.11 -13.82 13.31
C ILE A 105 -22.42 -14.85 12.41
N SER A 106 -22.53 -16.14 12.76
CA SER A 106 -21.94 -17.24 12.00
C SER A 106 -22.46 -17.35 10.56
N ASN A 107 -23.68 -16.87 10.31
CA ASN A 107 -24.31 -16.87 8.99
C ASN A 107 -23.84 -15.70 8.10
N LEU A 108 -23.34 -14.62 8.70
CA LEU A 108 -22.88 -13.45 7.95
C LEU A 108 -21.49 -13.66 7.37
N ASP A 109 -20.58 -14.21 8.16
CA ASP A 109 -19.19 -14.47 7.78
C ASP A 109 -18.87 -15.93 8.04
N ASN A 110 -18.83 -16.73 6.98
CA ASN A 110 -18.48 -18.15 7.09
C ASN A 110 -16.96 -18.41 7.16
N TRP A 111 -16.13 -17.35 7.15
CA TRP A 111 -14.68 -17.49 7.25
C TRP A 111 -14.23 -17.86 8.66
N GLY A 112 -13.36 -18.87 8.77
CA GLY A 112 -12.77 -19.30 10.04
C GLY A 112 -13.78 -19.96 11.00
N PRO A 113 -13.54 -19.91 12.32
CA PRO A 113 -14.41 -20.55 13.31
C PRO A 113 -15.87 -20.08 13.24
N ARG A 114 -16.83 -20.93 13.60
CA ARG A 114 -18.27 -20.53 13.66
C ARG A 114 -18.57 -19.66 14.87
N ASP A 115 -18.00 -20.01 16.02
CA ASP A 115 -18.17 -19.27 17.27
C ASP A 115 -17.55 -17.87 17.17
N TRP A 116 -18.28 -16.86 17.64
CA TRP A 116 -17.89 -15.46 17.49
C TRP A 116 -16.69 -15.09 18.39
N GLN A 117 -16.54 -15.72 19.56
CA GLN A 117 -15.38 -15.50 20.42
C GLN A 117 -14.14 -16.07 19.75
N HIS A 118 -14.26 -17.27 19.19
CA HIS A 118 -13.19 -17.89 18.43
C HIS A 118 -12.86 -17.10 17.16
N LYS A 119 -13.85 -16.48 16.47
CA LYS A 119 -13.57 -15.55 15.36
C LYS A 119 -12.70 -14.37 15.82
N LEU A 120 -13.05 -13.72 16.93
CA LEU A 120 -12.28 -12.60 17.48
C LEU A 120 -10.87 -13.01 17.95
N SER A 121 -10.72 -14.22 18.51
CA SER A 121 -9.41 -14.74 18.90
C SER A 121 -8.57 -15.11 17.68
N ASN A 122 -9.17 -15.74 16.66
CA ASN A 122 -8.49 -16.08 15.40
C ASN A 122 -7.96 -14.83 14.70
N GLU A 123 -8.72 -13.75 14.76
CA GLU A 123 -8.37 -12.43 14.27
C GLU A 123 -7.01 -11.91 14.81
N ALA A 124 -6.65 -12.23 16.06
CA ALA A 124 -5.34 -11.88 16.62
C ALA A 124 -4.21 -12.77 16.06
N ASN A 125 -4.48 -14.06 15.87
CA ASN A 125 -3.52 -15.00 15.26
C ASN A 125 -3.23 -14.61 13.80
N GLU A 126 -4.26 -14.23 13.04
CA GLU A 126 -4.12 -13.70 11.67
C GLU A 126 -3.28 -12.42 11.64
N ALA A 127 -3.47 -11.53 12.62
CA ALA A 127 -2.66 -10.32 12.73
C ALA A 127 -1.18 -10.65 12.90
N TRP A 128 -0.87 -11.61 13.78
CA TRP A 128 0.50 -12.07 14.03
C TRP A 128 1.10 -12.74 12.78
N ALA A 129 0.36 -13.63 12.14
CA ALA A 129 0.79 -14.31 10.91
C ALA A 129 1.10 -13.30 9.79
N LEU A 130 0.20 -12.36 9.50
CA LEU A 130 0.41 -11.31 8.49
C LEU A 130 1.61 -10.42 8.83
N THR A 131 1.86 -10.15 10.12
CA THR A 131 3.02 -9.36 10.57
C THR A 131 4.33 -10.09 10.28
N ASN A 132 4.38 -11.39 10.56
CA ASN A 132 5.57 -12.21 10.28
C ASN A 132 5.81 -12.36 8.79
N GLU A 133 4.77 -12.64 8.00
CA GLU A 133 4.89 -12.68 6.53
C GLU A 133 5.42 -11.35 5.97
N TRP A 134 4.94 -10.23 6.50
CA TRP A 134 5.41 -8.90 6.12
C TRP A 134 6.88 -8.70 6.46
N HIS A 135 7.29 -9.11 7.66
CA HIS A 135 8.67 -9.05 8.09
C HIS A 135 9.58 -9.92 7.22
N ASP A 136 9.20 -11.17 6.95
CA ASP A 136 9.97 -12.10 6.12
C ASP A 136 10.11 -11.57 4.69
N LEU A 137 9.03 -11.02 4.13
CA LEU A 137 9.07 -10.36 2.83
C LEU A 137 10.04 -9.17 2.81
N HIS A 138 10.07 -8.37 3.88
CA HIS A 138 11.01 -7.24 3.99
C HIS A 138 12.47 -7.71 4.08
N GLN A 139 12.74 -8.80 4.80
CA GLN A 139 14.09 -9.36 4.89
C GLN A 139 14.63 -9.84 3.54
N ARG A 140 13.75 -10.41 2.71
CA ARG A 140 14.08 -10.95 1.38
C ARG A 140 14.10 -9.90 0.26
N LYS A 141 13.92 -8.62 0.59
CA LYS A 141 13.72 -7.55 -0.39
C LYS A 141 14.90 -7.43 -1.39
N PRO A 142 14.64 -7.59 -2.70
CA PRO A 142 15.65 -7.35 -3.73
C PRO A 142 16.09 -5.88 -3.77
N LYS A 143 17.33 -5.65 -4.23
CA LYS A 143 17.89 -4.30 -4.40
C LYS A 143 17.77 -3.78 -5.85
N GLY A 144 17.01 -4.48 -6.69
CA GLY A 144 16.91 -4.17 -8.10
C GLY A 144 16.22 -2.83 -8.39
N PRO A 145 16.42 -2.27 -9.59
CA PRO A 145 15.93 -0.95 -9.97
C PRO A 145 14.40 -0.87 -9.98
N ARG A 146 13.68 -1.96 -10.27
CA ARG A 146 12.21 -1.98 -10.30
C ARG A 146 11.61 -1.87 -8.90
N VAL A 147 12.15 -2.61 -7.93
CA VAL A 147 11.76 -2.51 -6.51
C VAL A 147 11.98 -1.08 -6.00
N ARG A 148 13.16 -0.50 -6.29
CA ARG A 148 13.48 0.87 -5.86
C ARG A 148 12.59 1.93 -6.51
N LEU A 149 12.23 1.75 -7.80
CA LEU A 149 11.28 2.62 -8.49
C LEU A 149 9.91 2.59 -7.78
N ARG A 150 9.43 1.39 -7.43
CA ARG A 150 8.15 1.22 -6.73
C ARG A 150 8.18 1.79 -5.31
N ASP A 151 9.26 1.59 -4.56
CA ASP A 151 9.42 2.17 -3.22
C ASP A 151 9.37 3.70 -3.26
N ASN A 152 10.00 4.32 -4.27
CA ASN A 152 10.00 5.77 -4.43
C ASN A 152 8.59 6.27 -4.73
N TYR A 153 7.90 5.66 -5.68
CA TYR A 153 6.49 5.97 -5.99
C TYR A 153 5.60 5.86 -4.75
N ILE A 154 5.72 4.78 -4.00
CA ILE A 154 4.97 4.55 -2.77
C ILE A 154 5.32 5.57 -1.69
N SER A 155 6.59 5.96 -1.57
CA SER A 155 7.02 7.00 -0.65
C SER A 155 6.40 8.35 -0.99
N GLN A 156 6.24 8.66 -2.28
CA GLN A 156 5.57 9.89 -2.73
C GLN A 156 4.07 9.86 -2.44
N ILE A 157 3.41 8.73 -2.70
CA ILE A 157 2.00 8.53 -2.31
C ILE A 157 1.85 8.73 -0.81
N TYR A 158 2.71 8.09 -0.01
CA TYR A 158 2.65 8.18 1.44
C TYR A 158 2.76 9.63 1.92
N LYS A 159 3.73 10.41 1.41
CA LYS A 159 3.83 11.86 1.72
C LYS A 159 2.54 12.61 1.38
N THR A 160 1.99 12.36 0.20
CA THR A 160 0.73 12.97 -0.24
C THR A 160 -0.43 12.63 0.70
N LEU A 161 -0.47 11.40 1.22
CA LEU A 161 -1.52 10.94 2.13
C LEU A 161 -1.32 11.39 3.58
N LEU A 162 -0.11 11.85 3.95
CA LEU A 162 0.07 12.53 5.24
C LEU A 162 -0.67 13.87 5.25
N ASP A 163 -0.60 14.61 4.15
CA ASP A 163 -1.25 15.92 4.02
C ASP A 163 -2.74 15.79 3.69
N ASN A 164 -3.10 14.80 2.88
CA ASN A 164 -4.48 14.53 2.47
C ASN A 164 -4.80 13.02 2.55
N PRO A 165 -5.19 12.52 3.74
CA PRO A 165 -5.36 11.08 3.99
C PRO A 165 -6.55 10.45 3.25
N THR A 166 -7.40 11.24 2.60
CA THR A 166 -8.53 10.75 1.80
C THR A 166 -8.26 10.83 0.31
N LYS A 167 -7.12 11.36 -0.14
CA LYS A 167 -6.84 11.56 -1.58
C LYS A 167 -6.95 10.27 -2.39
N HIS A 168 -6.51 9.13 -1.85
CA HIS A 168 -6.61 7.85 -2.54
C HIS A 168 -8.07 7.41 -2.74
N LEU A 169 -9.01 7.88 -1.91
CA LEU A 169 -10.43 7.53 -2.03
C LEU A 169 -11.11 8.12 -3.28
N SER A 170 -10.47 9.11 -3.89
CA SER A 170 -10.95 9.76 -5.11
C SER A 170 -10.21 9.28 -6.36
N GLN A 171 -9.30 8.31 -6.23
CA GLN A 171 -8.63 7.72 -7.39
C GLN A 171 -9.62 6.88 -8.19
N GLN A 172 -9.76 7.20 -9.48
CA GLN A 172 -10.76 6.60 -10.37
C GLN A 172 -10.68 5.06 -10.38
N SER A 173 -9.47 4.49 -10.50
CA SER A 173 -9.30 3.03 -10.49
C SER A 173 -9.80 2.38 -9.18
N LEU A 174 -9.58 3.02 -8.03
CA LEU A 174 -10.05 2.49 -6.74
C LEU A 174 -11.56 2.66 -6.56
N VAL A 175 -12.14 3.72 -7.10
CA VAL A 175 -13.59 3.94 -7.16
C VAL A 175 -14.24 2.86 -8.03
N GLU A 176 -13.79 2.70 -9.28
CA GLU A 176 -14.27 1.70 -10.23
C GLU A 176 -14.15 0.29 -9.66
N ALA A 177 -13.00 -0.05 -9.06
CA ALA A 177 -12.81 -1.34 -8.42
C ALA A 177 -13.79 -1.57 -7.24
N CYS A 178 -14.12 -0.51 -6.48
CA CYS A 178 -15.15 -0.58 -5.44
C CYS A 178 -16.55 -0.74 -6.03
N GLU A 179 -16.86 -0.06 -7.13
CA GLU A 179 -18.15 -0.15 -7.83
C GLU A 179 -18.38 -1.54 -8.43
N ALA A 180 -17.38 -2.07 -9.13
CA ALA A 180 -17.41 -3.39 -9.76
C ALA A 180 -17.67 -4.53 -8.76
N ARG A 181 -17.34 -4.35 -7.48
CA ARG A 181 -17.62 -5.31 -6.39
C ARG A 181 -18.98 -5.08 -5.69
N GLY A 182 -19.80 -4.19 -6.23
CA GLY A 182 -21.06 -3.75 -5.61
C GLY A 182 -20.83 -3.07 -4.25
N GLY A 183 -19.72 -2.35 -4.10
CA GLY A 183 -19.33 -1.68 -2.87
C GLY A 183 -20.07 -0.36 -2.63
N CYS A 184 -19.61 0.41 -1.63
CA CYS A 184 -20.27 1.66 -1.25
C CYS A 184 -20.23 2.74 -2.34
N CYS A 185 -19.24 2.70 -3.25
CA CYS A 185 -19.17 3.63 -4.39
C CYS A 185 -20.36 3.44 -5.35
N ALA A 186 -20.74 2.20 -5.68
CA ALA A 186 -21.89 1.94 -6.56
C ALA A 186 -23.23 2.35 -5.92
N ARG A 187 -23.28 2.43 -4.59
CA ARG A 187 -24.47 2.82 -3.82
C ARG A 187 -24.51 4.30 -3.45
N ALA A 188 -23.44 5.05 -3.72
CA ALA A 188 -23.27 6.44 -3.30
C ALA A 188 -23.53 6.71 -1.79
N CYS A 189 -23.37 5.72 -0.90
CA CYS A 189 -23.69 5.89 0.53
C CYS A 189 -22.60 6.62 1.34
N GLN A 190 -21.52 7.05 0.68
CA GLN A 190 -20.41 7.82 1.24
C GLN A 190 -19.63 7.15 2.40
N CYS A 191 -19.88 5.87 2.70
CA CYS A 191 -19.15 5.16 3.76
C CYS A 191 -17.65 4.98 3.48
N CYS A 192 -17.20 5.06 2.22
CA CYS A 192 -15.77 5.03 1.89
C CYS A 192 -15.02 6.27 2.38
N MET A 193 -15.70 7.42 2.45
CA MET A 193 -15.14 8.71 2.86
C MET A 193 -15.05 8.86 4.38
N ARG A 194 -15.63 7.93 5.15
CA ARG A 194 -15.62 7.98 6.61
C ARG A 194 -14.38 7.27 7.18
N PRO A 195 -13.81 7.77 8.29
CA PRO A 195 -12.82 7.01 9.04
C PRO A 195 -13.40 5.65 9.44
N ARG A 196 -12.64 4.58 9.21
CA ARG A 196 -13.03 3.21 9.55
C ARG A 196 -12.38 2.69 10.84
N GLY A 197 -11.38 3.39 11.32
CA GLY A 197 -10.63 3.05 12.52
C GLY A 197 -9.40 3.93 12.66
N GLN A 198 -8.55 3.60 13.62
CA GLN A 198 -7.41 4.40 14.00
C GLN A 198 -6.18 3.52 14.24
N TYR A 199 -5.06 3.93 13.64
CA TYR A 199 -3.74 3.34 13.85
C TYR A 199 -3.20 3.67 15.25
N PRO A 200 -2.21 2.91 15.76
CA PRO A 200 -1.56 3.20 17.05
C PRO A 200 -0.99 4.62 17.15
N ASN A 201 -0.47 5.15 16.04
CA ASN A 201 0.03 6.52 15.93
C ASN A 201 -1.08 7.59 15.77
N LYS A 202 -2.33 7.25 16.11
CA LYS A 202 -3.53 8.10 16.05
C LYS A 202 -4.00 8.50 14.64
N ARG A 203 -3.35 8.04 13.58
CA ARG A 203 -3.81 8.29 12.21
C ARG A 203 -5.12 7.57 11.92
N LEU A 204 -6.01 8.22 11.19
CA LEU A 204 -7.28 7.65 10.77
C LEU A 204 -7.08 6.70 9.59
N TYR A 205 -7.76 5.57 9.62
CA TYR A 205 -7.78 4.58 8.56
C TYR A 205 -8.95 4.86 7.61
N TYR A 206 -8.61 5.11 6.34
CA TYR A 206 -9.54 5.32 5.25
C TYR A 206 -9.33 4.26 4.17
N ALA A 207 -10.42 3.68 3.65
CA ALA A 207 -10.33 2.67 2.60
C ALA A 207 -11.65 2.51 1.81
N HIS A 208 -11.53 2.14 0.54
CA HIS A 208 -12.64 1.56 -0.23
C HIS A 208 -13.05 0.21 0.33
N CYS A 209 -14.25 -0.26 -0.04
CA CYS A 209 -14.80 -1.51 0.47
C CYS A 209 -13.98 -2.73 0.05
N THR A 210 -13.73 -3.60 1.02
CA THR A 210 -13.52 -5.03 0.77
C THR A 210 -14.86 -5.77 0.90
N LEU A 211 -14.81 -7.09 0.78
CA LEU A 211 -15.95 -7.99 0.99
C LEU A 211 -16.55 -7.85 2.41
N PHE A 212 -15.76 -7.37 3.37
CA PHE A 212 -16.12 -7.21 4.79
C PHE A 212 -16.59 -5.79 5.14
N CYS A 213 -16.97 -4.94 4.18
CA CYS A 213 -17.49 -3.63 4.54
C CYS A 213 -18.86 -3.76 5.26
N GLY A 214 -18.95 -3.38 6.53
CA GLY A 214 -20.19 -3.49 7.33
C GLY A 214 -21.42 -2.81 6.69
N CYS A 215 -21.25 -1.66 6.04
CA CYS A 215 -22.34 -1.02 5.28
C CYS A 215 -22.82 -1.88 4.09
N CYS A 216 -21.90 -2.55 3.39
CA CYS A 216 -22.24 -3.43 2.28
C CYS A 216 -22.86 -4.74 2.76
N VAL A 217 -22.33 -5.31 3.85
CA VAL A 217 -22.87 -6.52 4.48
C VAL A 217 -24.28 -6.27 5.01
N ARG A 218 -24.52 -5.18 5.73
CA ARG A 218 -25.88 -4.80 6.20
C ARG A 218 -26.88 -4.64 5.05
N SER A 219 -26.45 -4.08 3.92
CA SER A 219 -27.31 -3.91 2.75
C SER A 219 -27.59 -5.21 2.00
N ARG A 220 -26.64 -6.17 1.99
CA ARG A 220 -26.76 -7.43 1.25
C ARG A 220 -27.27 -8.59 2.10
N GLY A 221 -27.09 -8.52 3.42
CA GLY A 221 -27.44 -9.57 4.37
C GLY A 221 -26.38 -10.68 4.56
N PHE A 222 -25.23 -10.61 3.87
CA PHE A 222 -24.15 -11.60 3.95
C PHE A 222 -22.80 -11.02 3.50
N VAL A 223 -21.69 -11.65 3.89
CA VAL A 223 -20.35 -11.37 3.36
C VAL A 223 -20.19 -12.09 2.02
N LEU A 224 -19.69 -11.38 1.01
CA LEU A 224 -19.33 -12.01 -0.26
C LEU A 224 -18.09 -12.87 -0.06
N HIS A 225 -18.18 -14.15 -0.41
CA HIS A 225 -17.04 -15.04 -0.53
C HIS A 225 -16.70 -15.12 -2.02
N LYS A 226 -15.49 -14.70 -2.42
CA LYS A 226 -14.98 -15.17 -3.70
C LYS A 226 -14.60 -16.64 -3.46
N GLU A 227 -15.28 -17.57 -4.12
CA GLU A 227 -14.70 -18.89 -4.36
C GLU A 227 -13.32 -18.68 -4.97
N GLU A 228 -12.33 -19.37 -4.41
CA GLU A 228 -10.98 -19.41 -4.94
C GLU A 228 -11.02 -19.99 -6.35
N GLN A 229 -10.72 -19.16 -7.35
CA GLN A 229 -9.76 -19.42 -8.42
C GLN A 229 -9.95 -18.37 -9.51
N CYS A 230 -9.10 -17.34 -9.50
CA CYS A 230 -8.60 -16.82 -10.75
C CYS A 230 -7.26 -17.53 -10.98
N LYS A 231 -7.32 -18.85 -11.28
CA LYS A 231 -6.20 -19.55 -11.92
C LYS A 231 -6.01 -19.10 -13.37
N ASP A 232 -7.03 -18.44 -13.92
CA ASP A 232 -7.02 -17.79 -15.23
C ASP A 232 -7.01 -16.26 -15.08
N CYS A 233 -6.14 -15.70 -14.23
CA CYS A 233 -5.55 -14.41 -14.63
C CYS A 233 -4.60 -14.76 -15.77
N GLY A 234 -5.16 -14.93 -16.96
CA GLY A 234 -4.41 -15.25 -18.18
C GLY A 234 -3.23 -14.31 -18.27
N GLU A 235 -2.05 -14.88 -18.49
CA GLU A 235 -0.80 -14.20 -18.78
C GLU A 235 -0.61 -12.93 -17.94
N LEU A 236 0.14 -13.06 -16.84
CA LEU A 236 0.83 -11.91 -16.26
C LEU A 236 1.65 -11.31 -17.42
N SER A 237 1.08 -10.32 -18.10
CA SER A 237 1.75 -9.61 -19.18
C SER A 237 3.12 -9.22 -18.65
N ASP A 238 4.14 -9.33 -19.51
CA ASP A 238 5.57 -9.05 -19.26
C ASP A 238 5.85 -7.69 -18.56
N ASP A 239 4.80 -6.91 -18.35
CA ASP A 239 4.75 -5.59 -17.78
C ASP A 239 4.04 -5.62 -16.42
N CYS A 240 4.84 -5.52 -15.34
CA CYS A 240 4.41 -5.29 -13.96
C CYS A 240 3.71 -3.91 -13.77
N GLU A 241 3.10 -3.35 -14.83
CA GLU A 241 2.43 -2.04 -14.90
C GLU A 241 1.00 -2.07 -14.34
N GLY A 242 0.33 -3.23 -14.34
CA GLY A 242 -1.03 -3.41 -13.80
C GLY A 242 -1.16 -3.41 -12.27
N LEU A 243 -0.11 -3.05 -11.53
CA LEU A 243 -0.11 -3.02 -10.05
C LEU A 243 -0.82 -1.77 -9.47
N SER A 244 -1.65 -1.05 -10.24
CA SER A 244 -2.27 0.23 -9.85
C SER A 244 -3.53 0.13 -8.98
N ASP A 245 -4.09 -1.07 -8.80
CA ASP A 245 -5.49 -1.23 -8.37
C ASP A 245 -5.72 -1.54 -6.90
N ILE A 246 -4.66 -1.51 -6.10
CA ILE A 246 -4.76 -1.67 -4.65
C ILE A 246 -4.25 -0.40 -4.01
N SER A 247 -4.91 0.03 -2.94
CA SER A 247 -4.39 1.08 -2.08
C SER A 247 -3.07 0.59 -1.49
N ASP A 248 -2.00 0.75 -2.24
CA ASP A 248 -0.61 0.41 -1.94
C ASP A 248 -0.02 1.28 -0.83
N THR A 249 -0.91 1.92 -0.08
CA THR A 249 -0.59 2.74 1.08
C THR A 249 0.12 1.85 2.08
N PRO A 250 1.43 2.03 2.27
CA PRO A 250 2.18 1.27 3.24
C PRO A 250 1.82 1.94 4.56
N PHE A 251 0.69 1.56 5.15
CA PHE A 251 0.54 1.86 6.55
C PHE A 251 1.33 0.78 7.26
N PRO A 252 2.53 1.13 7.78
CA PRO A 252 3.37 0.13 8.44
C PRO A 252 2.54 -0.59 9.49
N ILE A 253 2.77 -1.88 9.62
CA ILE A 253 2.35 -2.64 10.81
C ILE A 253 3.29 -2.22 11.96
N GLU A 254 3.41 -0.93 12.21
CA GLU A 254 4.26 -0.40 13.27
C GLU A 254 3.43 -0.28 14.53
N GLY A 255 3.82 -1.10 15.50
CA GLY A 255 3.29 -1.13 16.84
C GLY A 255 2.43 -2.36 17.09
N SER A 256 2.81 -3.12 18.10
CA SER A 256 1.93 -4.02 18.88
C SER A 256 0.77 -3.28 19.58
N GLY A 257 0.61 -1.98 19.31
CA GLY A 257 -0.56 -1.19 19.69
C GLY A 257 -1.78 -1.62 18.89
N TRP A 258 -2.90 -1.77 19.57
CA TRP A 258 -4.11 -2.31 18.98
C TRP A 258 -4.73 -1.30 18.00
N PHE A 259 -5.04 -1.74 16.78
CA PHE A 259 -5.89 -0.99 15.86
C PHE A 259 -7.24 -0.73 16.55
N LYS A 260 -7.60 0.55 16.72
CA LYS A 260 -8.85 0.92 17.40
C LYS A 260 -9.95 1.08 16.37
N VAL A 261 -11.07 0.41 16.60
CA VAL A 261 -12.34 0.76 15.95
C VAL A 261 -12.80 2.05 16.61
N LEU A 262 -13.16 3.05 15.78
CA LEU A 262 -13.63 4.35 16.23
C LEU A 262 -15.13 4.31 16.54
#